data_AF-A0A836Q5A1-F1
#
_entry.id   AF-A0A836Q5A1-F1
#
_cell.length_a   1.000
_cell.length_b   1.000
_cell.length_c   1.000
_cell.angle_alpha   90.00
_cell.angle_beta   90.00
_cell.angle_gamma   90.00
#
_symmetry.space_group_name_H-M   'P 1'
#
loop_
_entity.id
_entity.type
_entity.pdbx_description
1 polymer ?
#
loop_
_entity_poly.entity_id
_entity_poly.type
_entity_poly.pdbx_seq_one_letter_code
_entity_poly.pdbx_strand_id
1 'polypeptide(L)'
;MSQMSRSRLSDLICATTFVLALPALSLMGCQIQNVQASAGAKPLPMPAAGKDEVVVKLQPSSLKREGVLRIGKGWFGMPTFDRKDEVLVSGRIKVDGENFEIGIPNVGPYLLTTEEDEYRNTSMRVSIDADNNGELPDHESWFSSNPFRIGDRMFTVRAVDPGGTWMTLAKSDVPLAGVILGRRCPDFELWSTSGKKLTLSDYKGKYLLLDVWSMT
;
A
#
# COMPACT_ATOMS: atom_id res chain seq x y z
N MET A 1 69.58 36.08 14.50
CA MET A 1 68.90 37.31 14.96
C MET A 1 67.75 37.54 13.99
N SER A 2 66.47 37.59 14.32
CA SER A 2 65.78 37.84 15.59
C SER A 2 64.44 37.09 15.59
N GLN A 3 64.11 36.49 16.72
CA GLN A 3 62.74 36.07 17.09
C GLN A 3 61.90 37.30 17.42
N MET A 4 60.59 37.22 17.19
CA MET A 4 59.50 37.88 17.93
C MET A 4 58.19 37.45 17.27
N SER A 5 57.05 37.27 17.93
CA SER A 5 56.63 37.00 19.30
C SER A 5 55.12 36.73 19.13
N ARG A 6 54.60 35.63 19.69
CA ARG A 6 53.17 35.29 19.64
C ARG A 6 52.44 36.07 20.72
N SER A 7 51.42 36.85 20.35
CA SER A 7 50.40 37.34 21.29
C SER A 7 49.04 36.71 20.98
N ARG A 8 48.41 36.23 22.06
CA ARG A 8 47.10 35.61 22.11
C ARG A 8 46.02 36.69 22.05
N LEU A 9 44.93 36.43 21.32
CA LEU A 9 43.64 37.04 21.56
C LEU A 9 42.58 35.96 21.36
N SER A 10 42.16 35.40 22.48
CA SER A 10 41.02 34.51 22.64
C SER A 10 39.77 35.38 22.69
N ASP A 11 39.10 35.55 21.55
CA ASP A 11 37.78 36.14 21.50
C ASP A 11 36.70 35.07 21.59
N LEU A 12 35.85 35.32 22.57
CA LEU A 12 34.80 34.49 23.14
C LEU A 12 33.59 34.55 22.19
N ILE A 13 33.40 33.56 21.32
CA ILE A 13 32.15 33.40 20.57
C ILE A 13 31.17 32.64 21.47
N CYS A 14 30.30 33.40 22.13
CA CYS A 14 29.17 32.88 22.89
C CYS A 14 28.09 32.41 21.90
N ALA A 15 28.08 31.13 21.56
CA ALA A 15 27.01 30.51 20.78
C ALA A 15 25.73 30.44 21.65
N THR A 16 24.83 31.39 21.45
CA THR A 16 23.49 31.35 22.04
C THR A 16 22.64 30.37 21.24
N THR A 17 22.50 29.15 21.73
CA THR A 17 21.60 28.14 21.17
C THR A 17 20.16 28.56 21.41
N PHE A 18 19.50 29.11 20.39
CA PHE A 18 18.05 29.25 20.36
C PHE A 18 17.44 27.87 20.09
N VAL A 19 16.97 27.21 21.15
CA VAL A 19 16.06 26.06 21.03
C VAL A 19 14.69 26.62 20.69
N LEU A 20 14.39 26.73 19.40
CA LEU A 20 13.01 26.90 18.95
C LEU A 20 12.27 25.60 19.28
N ALA A 21 11.42 25.67 20.30
CA ALA A 21 10.43 24.64 20.57
C ALA A 21 9.47 24.58 19.37
N LEU A 22 9.71 23.67 18.44
CA LEU A 22 8.73 23.27 17.45
C LEU A 22 7.53 22.70 18.22
N PRO A 23 6.30 23.21 17.99
CA PRO A 23 5.13 22.53 18.52
C PRO A 23 5.15 21.11 17.95
N ALA A 24 5.06 20.12 18.84
CA ALA A 24 4.92 18.73 18.45
C ALA A 24 3.70 18.62 17.55
N LEU A 25 3.93 18.53 16.24
CA LEU A 25 2.91 18.14 15.28
C LEU A 25 2.56 16.71 15.66
N SER A 26 1.48 16.55 16.42
CA SER A 26 0.87 15.25 16.67
C SER A 26 0.33 14.78 15.33
N LEU A 27 1.19 14.11 14.56
CA LEU A 27 0.75 13.16 13.56
C LEU A 27 -0.10 12.16 14.33
N MET A 28 -1.42 12.35 14.29
CA MET A 28 -2.39 11.33 14.65
C MET A 28 -2.21 10.18 13.66
N GLY A 29 -1.12 9.44 13.83
CA GLY A 29 -0.94 8.14 13.24
C GLY A 29 -2.12 7.33 13.72
N CYS A 30 -3.02 7.02 12.80
CA CYS A 30 -4.02 5.98 12.98
C CYS A 30 -3.23 4.69 13.20
N GLN A 31 -2.82 4.44 14.45
CA GLN A 31 -2.27 3.16 14.84
C GLN A 31 -3.42 2.19 14.68
N ILE A 32 -3.41 1.46 13.57
CA ILE A 32 -4.18 0.23 13.43
C ILE A 32 -3.79 -0.59 14.66
N GLN A 33 -4.69 -0.68 15.65
CA GLN A 33 -4.44 -1.50 16.82
C GLN A 33 -4.25 -2.91 16.30
N ASN A 34 -3.06 -3.48 16.52
CA ASN A 34 -2.76 -4.88 16.23
C ASN A 34 -3.64 -5.74 17.14
N VAL A 35 -4.88 -5.99 16.73
CA VAL A 35 -5.78 -6.89 17.43
C VAL A 35 -5.41 -8.31 17.01
N GLN A 36 -4.82 -9.07 17.93
CA GLN A 36 -4.64 -10.52 17.79
C GLN A 36 -6.01 -11.22 17.86
N ALA A 37 -6.77 -11.23 16.78
CA ALA A 37 -7.91 -12.11 16.53
C ALA A 37 -7.50 -13.59 16.48
N SER A 38 -8.00 -14.48 17.33
CA SER A 38 -7.83 -15.92 17.13
C SER A 38 -8.77 -16.45 16.02
N ALA A 39 -8.45 -17.58 15.39
CA ALA A 39 -9.46 -18.33 14.63
C ALA A 39 -10.65 -18.61 15.57
N GLY A 40 -11.84 -18.14 15.20
CA GLY A 40 -13.02 -18.17 16.09
C GLY A 40 -13.26 -16.88 16.90
N ALA A 41 -12.57 -15.78 16.58
CA ALA A 41 -12.92 -14.47 17.13
C ALA A 41 -14.39 -14.15 16.83
N LYS A 42 -15.11 -13.70 17.85
CA LYS A 42 -16.52 -13.31 17.71
C LYS A 42 -16.60 -12.05 16.83
N PRO A 43 -17.42 -12.04 15.77
CA PRO A 43 -17.62 -10.85 14.95
C PRO A 43 -18.06 -9.66 15.80
N LEU A 44 -17.43 -8.51 15.55
CA LEU A 44 -17.85 -7.24 16.12
C LEU A 44 -19.06 -6.70 15.34
N PRO A 45 -19.94 -5.91 15.98
CA PRO A 45 -21.02 -5.23 15.28
C PRO A 45 -20.44 -4.33 14.18
N MET A 46 -21.06 -4.38 13.00
CA MET A 46 -20.64 -3.59 11.85
C MET A 46 -20.81 -2.09 12.18
N PRO A 47 -19.75 -1.27 12.02
CA PRO A 47 -19.84 0.16 12.31
C PRO A 47 -20.72 0.87 11.28
N ALA A 48 -21.27 2.03 11.66
CA ALA A 48 -21.80 2.97 10.68
C ALA A 48 -20.64 3.58 9.88
N ALA A 49 -20.84 3.78 8.58
CA ALA A 49 -19.83 4.43 7.74
C ALA A 49 -19.66 5.90 8.15
N GLY A 50 -18.41 6.31 8.40
CA GLY A 50 -18.07 7.72 8.58
C GLY A 50 -18.20 8.54 7.30
N LYS A 51 -17.95 9.84 7.41
CA LYS A 51 -17.84 10.73 6.24
C LYS A 51 -16.62 10.31 5.42
N ASP A 52 -16.81 10.06 4.13
CA ASP A 52 -15.78 9.59 3.20
C ASP A 52 -15.22 8.18 3.50
N GLU A 53 -15.93 7.41 4.33
CA GLU A 53 -15.65 6.01 4.59
C GLU A 53 -16.65 5.10 3.89
N VAL A 54 -16.22 3.88 3.58
CA VAL A 54 -17.06 2.82 3.05
C VAL A 54 -16.86 1.58 3.89
N VAL A 55 -17.96 1.05 4.42
CA VAL A 55 -17.96 -0.22 5.14
C VAL A 55 -18.34 -1.32 4.16
N VAL A 56 -17.40 -2.24 3.93
CA VAL A 56 -17.59 -3.39 3.06
C VAL A 56 -17.99 -4.58 3.92
N LYS A 57 -19.17 -5.13 3.66
CA LYS A 57 -19.59 -6.40 4.24
C LYS A 57 -18.88 -7.55 3.54
N LEU A 58 -18.26 -8.42 4.32
CA LEU A 58 -17.50 -9.58 3.85
C LEU A 58 -18.29 -10.87 4.13
N GLN A 59 -18.14 -11.85 3.25
CA GLN A 59 -18.76 -13.16 3.34
C GLN A 59 -17.81 -14.22 2.78
N PRO A 60 -17.95 -15.50 3.16
CA PRO A 60 -17.16 -16.58 2.56
C PRO A 60 -17.22 -16.53 1.04
N SER A 61 -16.05 -16.62 0.40
CA SER A 61 -15.91 -16.52 -1.05
C SER A 61 -15.41 -17.83 -1.65
N SER A 62 -15.81 -18.09 -2.89
CA SER A 62 -15.20 -19.12 -3.73
C SER A 62 -14.02 -18.60 -4.55
N LEU A 63 -13.74 -17.28 -4.50
CA LEU A 63 -12.58 -16.70 -5.16
C LEU A 63 -11.31 -17.35 -4.65
N LYS A 64 -10.40 -17.60 -5.57
CA LYS A 64 -9.06 -18.10 -5.29
C LYS A 64 -8.06 -17.02 -5.61
N ARG A 65 -7.11 -16.79 -4.72
CA ARG A 65 -5.94 -15.98 -5.03
C ARG A 65 -4.99 -16.81 -5.87
N GLU A 66 -4.64 -16.32 -7.05
CA GLU A 66 -3.61 -16.96 -7.86
C GLU A 66 -2.23 -16.57 -7.33
N GLY A 67 -1.47 -17.59 -6.94
CA GLY A 67 -0.10 -17.47 -6.49
C GLY A 67 0.47 -18.86 -6.32
N VAL A 68 1.37 -19.26 -7.21
CA VAL A 68 2.25 -20.40 -6.94
C VAL A 68 3.47 -19.83 -6.25
N LEU A 69 3.53 -19.90 -4.93
CA LEU A 69 4.81 -19.71 -4.26
C LEU A 69 5.70 -20.86 -4.72
N ARG A 70 6.70 -20.55 -5.56
CA ARG A 70 7.61 -21.59 -6.02
C ARG A 70 8.43 -22.08 -4.84
N ILE A 71 8.32 -23.38 -4.57
CA ILE A 71 9.25 -24.15 -3.74
C ILE A 71 10.62 -24.13 -4.43
N GLY A 72 11.36 -23.04 -4.24
CA GLY A 72 12.80 -23.08 -4.39
C GLY A 72 13.37 -23.70 -3.12
N LYS A 73 14.26 -24.68 -3.25
CA LYS A 73 15.25 -24.89 -2.19
C LYS A 73 16.03 -23.59 -2.09
N GLY A 74 15.76 -22.77 -1.07
CA GLY A 74 16.69 -21.71 -0.70
C GLY A 74 18.09 -22.32 -0.55
N TRP A 75 19.13 -21.50 -0.72
CA TRP A 75 20.54 -21.94 -0.67
C TRP A 75 20.88 -22.79 0.59
N PHE A 76 20.10 -22.66 1.67
CA PHE A 76 20.26 -23.41 2.93
C PHE A 76 19.20 -24.49 3.21
N GLY A 77 18.31 -24.83 2.26
CA GLY A 77 17.31 -25.89 2.47
C GLY A 77 16.24 -25.58 3.52
N MET A 78 16.09 -24.30 3.92
CA MET A 78 14.98 -23.87 4.77
C MET A 78 13.68 -23.91 3.96
N PRO A 79 12.60 -24.54 4.47
CA PRO A 79 11.29 -24.49 3.84
C PRO A 79 10.72 -23.08 3.96
N THR A 80 10.41 -22.44 2.83
CA THR A 80 9.50 -21.29 2.81
C THR A 80 8.07 -21.81 2.81
N PHE A 81 7.22 -21.23 3.65
CA PHE A 81 5.83 -21.68 3.83
C PHE A 81 4.95 -21.16 2.71
N ASP A 82 4.49 -22.08 1.86
CA ASP A 82 3.47 -21.86 0.84
C ASP A 82 2.08 -22.19 1.42
N ARG A 83 1.19 -21.20 1.49
CA ARG A 83 -0.23 -21.45 1.76
C ARG A 83 -0.94 -21.56 0.41
N LYS A 84 -1.00 -22.79 -0.11
CA LYS A 84 -1.96 -23.13 -1.16
C LYS A 84 -3.37 -22.85 -0.64
N ASP A 85 -4.12 -22.08 -1.41
CA ASP A 85 -5.55 -21.82 -1.21
C ASP A 85 -5.86 -21.10 0.12
N GLU A 86 -5.44 -19.84 0.25
CA GLU A 86 -6.04 -18.96 1.25
C GLU A 86 -7.54 -18.87 0.98
N VAL A 87 -8.35 -19.51 1.83
CA VAL A 87 -9.80 -19.29 1.84
C VAL A 87 -10.00 -17.80 1.97
N LEU A 88 -10.77 -17.19 1.08
CA LEU A 88 -11.04 -15.76 1.13
C LEU A 88 -12.42 -15.53 1.73
N VAL A 89 -12.54 -14.40 2.42
CA VAL A 89 -13.83 -13.72 2.53
C VAL A 89 -13.81 -12.56 1.54
N SER A 90 -14.91 -12.37 0.82
CA SER A 90 -15.06 -11.29 -0.16
C SER A 90 -16.26 -10.42 0.13
N GLY A 91 -16.18 -9.18 -0.33
CA GLY A 91 -17.26 -8.22 -0.30
C GLY A 91 -17.31 -7.43 -1.60
N ARG A 92 -18.42 -6.72 -1.82
CA ARG A 92 -18.57 -5.83 -2.97
C ARG A 92 -18.55 -4.39 -2.51
N ILE A 93 -17.87 -3.57 -3.28
CA ILE A 93 -17.83 -2.12 -3.11
C ILE A 93 -18.16 -1.44 -4.43
N LYS A 94 -18.90 -0.33 -4.37
CA LYS A 94 -19.22 0.49 -5.53
C LYS A 94 -18.40 1.78 -5.49
N VAL A 95 -17.58 2.01 -6.51
CA VAL A 95 -16.73 3.21 -6.65
C VAL A 95 -16.97 3.82 -8.02
N ASP A 96 -17.33 5.11 -8.06
CA ASP A 96 -17.58 5.86 -9.30
C ASP A 96 -18.58 5.19 -10.27
N GLY A 97 -19.55 4.44 -9.73
CA GLY A 97 -20.58 3.76 -10.51
C GLY A 97 -20.25 2.31 -10.87
N GLU A 98 -19.00 1.89 -10.72
CA GLU A 98 -18.53 0.53 -11.00
C GLU A 98 -18.53 -0.32 -9.71
N ASN A 99 -18.79 -1.63 -9.85
CA ASN A 99 -18.66 -2.57 -8.75
C ASN A 99 -17.29 -3.23 -8.81
N PHE A 100 -16.71 -3.47 -7.65
CA PHE A 100 -15.46 -4.19 -7.47
C PHE A 100 -15.65 -5.26 -6.41
N GLU A 101 -14.99 -6.40 -6.59
CA GLU A 101 -14.91 -7.43 -5.56
C GLU A 101 -13.59 -7.28 -4.80
N ILE A 102 -13.69 -7.19 -3.47
CA ILE A 102 -12.54 -7.10 -2.57
C ILE A 102 -12.46 -8.39 -1.77
N GLY A 103 -11.30 -9.02 -1.77
CA GLY A 103 -11.01 -10.26 -1.06
C GLY A 103 -9.95 -10.03 0.02
N ILE A 104 -10.16 -10.61 1.20
CA ILE A 104 -9.13 -10.71 2.24
C ILE A 104 -9.01 -12.17 2.71
N PRO A 105 -7.84 -12.57 3.23
CA PRO A 105 -7.65 -13.91 3.79
C PRO A 105 -8.62 -14.20 4.94
N ASN A 106 -9.26 -15.36 4.90
CA ASN A 106 -10.09 -15.93 5.97
C ASN A 106 -9.23 -16.69 6.97
N VAL A 107 -8.16 -16.05 7.42
CA VAL A 107 -7.28 -16.57 8.48
C VAL A 107 -7.19 -15.48 9.52
N GLY A 108 -7.46 -15.82 10.78
CA GLY A 108 -7.28 -14.89 11.91
C GLY A 108 -5.82 -14.42 12.02
N PRO A 109 -5.46 -13.77 13.12
CA PRO A 109 -5.09 -12.35 13.08
C PRO A 109 -4.06 -12.04 12.01
N TYR A 110 -4.27 -10.89 11.37
CA TYR A 110 -3.67 -10.44 10.12
C TYR A 110 -2.18 -10.07 10.16
N LEU A 111 -1.38 -10.86 10.87
CA LEU A 111 0.07 -10.90 10.77
C LEU A 111 0.45 -11.95 9.73
N LEU A 112 0.25 -11.63 8.44
CA LEU A 112 1.00 -12.32 7.41
C LEU A 112 2.41 -11.74 7.46
N THR A 113 3.34 -12.53 7.97
CA THR A 113 4.75 -12.18 7.84
C THR A 113 5.15 -12.57 6.43
N THR A 114 5.10 -11.64 5.49
CA THR A 114 5.65 -11.88 4.16
C THR A 114 7.12 -11.47 4.20
N GLU A 115 8.01 -12.45 4.09
CA GLU A 115 9.41 -12.21 3.77
C GLU A 115 9.50 -12.02 2.24
N GLU A 116 9.16 -10.82 1.78
CA GLU A 116 9.49 -10.36 0.43
C GLU A 116 10.72 -9.44 0.59
N ASP A 117 11.90 -9.98 0.28
CA ASP A 117 13.20 -9.32 0.48
C ASP A 117 13.49 -8.91 1.95
N GLU A 118 14.51 -8.09 2.19
CA GLU A 118 14.94 -7.64 3.55
C GLU A 118 13.85 -6.87 4.33
N TYR A 119 12.65 -6.68 3.75
CA TYR A 119 11.52 -5.96 4.35
C TYR A 119 10.46 -6.91 4.88
N ARG A 120 10.46 -7.07 6.20
CA ARG A 120 9.41 -7.79 6.93
C ARG A 120 8.15 -6.93 7.00
N ASN A 121 7.14 -7.20 6.16
CA ASN A 121 5.80 -6.63 6.32
C ASN A 121 4.92 -7.60 7.14
N THR A 122 4.20 -7.07 8.11
CA THR A 122 3.29 -7.83 8.97
C THR A 122 1.82 -7.49 8.72
N SER A 123 1.52 -6.87 7.58
CA SER A 123 0.18 -6.36 7.28
C SER A 123 -0.65 -7.39 6.51
N MET A 124 -1.98 -7.33 6.67
CA MET A 124 -2.91 -8.12 5.87
C MET A 124 -2.73 -7.84 4.37
N ARG A 125 -2.78 -8.86 3.51
CA ARG A 125 -3.00 -8.66 2.06
C ARG A 125 -4.48 -8.43 1.76
N VAL A 126 -4.77 -7.38 1.01
CA VAL A 126 -6.07 -7.06 0.42
C VAL A 126 -5.97 -7.29 -1.08
N SER A 127 -6.88 -8.05 -1.67
CA SER A 127 -6.95 -8.22 -3.13
C SER A 127 -8.20 -7.57 -3.69
N ILE A 128 -8.11 -7.05 -4.90
CA ILE A 128 -9.24 -6.38 -5.58
C ILE A 128 -9.29 -6.89 -7.00
N ASP A 129 -10.41 -7.50 -7.38
CA ASP A 129 -10.70 -7.86 -8.76
C ASP A 129 -10.96 -6.55 -9.53
N ALA A 130 -9.89 -6.00 -10.12
CA ALA A 130 -9.89 -4.64 -10.64
C ALA A 130 -10.33 -4.57 -12.11
N ASP A 131 -10.25 -5.70 -12.82
CA ASP A 131 -10.70 -5.89 -14.19
C ASP A 131 -12.01 -6.68 -14.31
N ASN A 132 -12.59 -7.15 -13.19
CA ASN A 132 -13.83 -7.94 -13.08
C ASN A 132 -13.75 -9.29 -13.82
N ASN A 133 -12.57 -9.93 -13.81
CA ASN A 133 -12.38 -11.24 -14.42
C ASN A 133 -12.69 -12.42 -13.45
N GLY A 134 -12.94 -12.14 -12.17
CA GLY A 134 -13.23 -13.14 -11.15
C GLY A 134 -12.01 -13.89 -10.61
N GLU A 135 -10.81 -13.43 -10.95
CA GLU A 135 -9.52 -13.91 -10.46
C GLU A 135 -8.87 -12.83 -9.58
N LEU A 136 -7.97 -13.24 -8.69
CA LEU A 136 -7.26 -12.32 -7.80
C LEU A 136 -5.75 -12.62 -7.89
N PRO A 137 -5.07 -12.20 -8.96
CA PRO A 137 -3.63 -12.42 -9.11
C PRO A 137 -2.81 -11.55 -8.12
N ASP A 138 -1.54 -11.89 -7.97
CA ASP A 138 -0.62 -11.18 -7.07
C ASP A 138 -0.49 -9.68 -7.37
N HIS A 139 -0.56 -9.27 -8.64
CA HIS A 139 -0.49 -7.85 -9.04
C HIS A 139 -1.77 -7.06 -8.71
N GLU A 140 -2.84 -7.76 -8.29
CA GLU A 140 -4.07 -7.21 -7.76
C GLU A 140 -4.15 -7.41 -6.23
N SER A 141 -2.99 -7.52 -5.57
CA SER A 141 -2.89 -7.64 -4.12
C SER A 141 -2.03 -6.52 -3.54
N TRP A 142 -2.49 -5.95 -2.44
CA TRP A 142 -1.83 -4.86 -1.74
C TRP A 142 -1.73 -5.17 -0.25
N PHE A 143 -0.76 -4.56 0.43
CA PHE A 143 -0.71 -4.59 1.88
C PHE A 143 -1.66 -3.55 2.47
N SER A 144 -2.46 -3.95 3.46
CA SER A 144 -3.43 -3.09 4.15
C SER A 144 -2.82 -1.86 4.85
N SER A 145 -1.52 -1.88 5.15
CA SER A 145 -0.77 -0.72 5.65
C SER A 145 -0.54 0.36 4.60
N ASN A 146 -0.67 0.03 3.31
CA ASN A 146 -0.42 0.93 2.20
C ASN A 146 -1.74 1.36 1.56
N PRO A 147 -1.82 2.61 1.06
CA PRO A 147 -2.90 3.00 0.19
C PRO A 147 -2.94 2.13 -1.06
N PHE A 148 -4.13 1.77 -1.51
CA PHE A 148 -4.34 0.99 -2.72
C PHE A 148 -5.47 1.56 -3.57
N ARG A 149 -5.48 1.20 -4.85
CA ARG A 149 -6.39 1.78 -5.85
C ARG A 149 -7.63 0.91 -6.02
N ILE A 150 -8.82 1.52 -6.01
CA ILE A 150 -10.08 0.91 -6.49
C ILE A 150 -10.69 1.89 -7.50
N GLY A 151 -10.86 1.46 -8.76
CA GLY A 151 -11.25 2.37 -9.84
C GLY A 151 -10.26 3.52 -9.99
N ASP A 152 -10.74 4.76 -9.97
CA ASP A 152 -9.91 5.98 -10.05
C ASP A 152 -9.73 6.69 -8.70
N ARG A 153 -9.79 5.93 -7.60
CA ARG A 153 -9.61 6.45 -6.24
C ARG A 153 -8.62 5.62 -5.45
N MET A 154 -7.91 6.29 -4.54
CA MET A 154 -7.07 5.66 -3.54
C MET A 154 -7.84 5.47 -2.24
N PHE A 155 -7.65 4.31 -1.60
CA PHE A 155 -8.25 3.96 -0.32
C PHE A 155 -7.18 3.48 0.66
N THR A 156 -7.49 3.57 1.95
CA THR A 156 -6.71 2.98 3.04
C THR A 156 -7.61 2.10 3.88
N VAL A 157 -7.09 0.99 4.42
CA VAL A 157 -7.82 0.19 5.40
C VAL A 157 -7.82 0.94 6.74
N ARG A 158 -9.01 1.21 7.29
CA ARG A 158 -9.16 1.79 8.62
C ARG A 158 -9.32 0.74 9.70
N ALA A 159 -10.17 -0.24 9.43
CA ALA A 159 -10.48 -1.30 10.37
C ALA A 159 -10.89 -2.57 9.62
N VAL A 160 -10.63 -3.71 10.23
CA VAL A 160 -11.10 -5.01 9.78
C VAL A 160 -11.71 -5.70 10.98
N ASP A 161 -12.88 -6.29 10.81
CA ASP A 161 -13.49 -7.13 11.82
C ASP A 161 -12.57 -8.32 12.15
N PRO A 162 -12.23 -8.58 13.44
CA PRO A 162 -11.51 -9.78 13.85
C PRO A 162 -12.16 -11.08 13.37
N GLY A 163 -13.48 -11.10 13.20
CA GLY A 163 -14.25 -12.24 12.65
C GLY A 163 -14.29 -12.29 11.12
N GLY A 164 -13.65 -11.36 10.41
CA GLY A 164 -13.62 -11.31 8.94
C GLY A 164 -14.97 -11.00 8.29
N THR A 165 -15.93 -10.41 9.01
CA THR A 165 -17.29 -10.16 8.48
C THR A 165 -17.49 -8.77 7.87
N TRP A 166 -16.59 -7.83 8.13
CA TRP A 166 -16.59 -6.51 7.51
C TRP A 166 -15.20 -5.88 7.53
N MET A 167 -14.99 -4.88 6.68
CA MET A 167 -13.86 -3.96 6.77
C MET A 167 -14.30 -2.53 6.45
N THR A 168 -13.60 -1.55 7.00
CA THR A 168 -13.83 -0.13 6.74
C THR A 168 -12.67 0.42 5.93
N LEU A 169 -13.00 1.05 4.80
CA LEU A 169 -12.07 1.76 3.94
C LEU A 169 -12.30 3.26 4.07
N ALA A 170 -11.24 4.05 4.11
CA ALA A 170 -11.33 5.49 3.97
C ALA A 170 -10.69 5.94 2.66
N LYS A 171 -11.26 6.96 2.02
CA LYS A 171 -10.60 7.65 0.91
C LYS A 171 -9.23 8.15 1.37
N SER A 172 -8.22 7.94 0.54
CA SER A 172 -6.86 8.43 0.73
C SER A 172 -6.64 9.70 -0.10
N ASP A 173 -5.86 10.63 0.45
CA ASP A 173 -5.40 11.84 -0.26
C ASP A 173 -4.11 11.60 -1.05
N VAL A 174 -3.55 10.38 -0.98
CA VAL A 174 -2.39 10.01 -1.80
C VAL A 174 -2.77 10.08 -3.28
N PRO A 175 -1.92 10.69 -4.13
CA PRO A 175 -2.16 10.72 -5.57
C PRO A 175 -2.40 9.32 -6.12
N LEU A 176 -3.19 9.24 -7.20
CA LEU A 176 -3.48 7.98 -7.87
C LEU A 176 -2.17 7.30 -8.26
N ALA A 177 -1.93 6.11 -7.72
CA ALA A 177 -0.72 5.34 -7.94
C ALA A 177 -1.07 3.92 -8.42
N GLY A 178 -0.16 3.32 -9.18
CA GLY A 178 -0.33 1.98 -9.75
C GLY A 178 -1.07 1.96 -11.08
N VAL A 179 -0.75 0.94 -11.89
CA VAL A 179 -1.41 0.62 -13.16
C VAL A 179 -2.30 -0.60 -12.92
N ILE A 180 -3.53 -0.56 -13.44
CA ILE A 180 -4.45 -1.69 -13.43
C ILE A 180 -4.45 -2.27 -14.85
N LEU A 181 -4.14 -3.56 -14.98
CA LEU A 181 -4.16 -4.24 -16.27
C LEU A 181 -5.58 -4.24 -16.86
N GLY A 182 -5.69 -4.21 -18.19
CA GLY A 182 -6.98 -4.13 -18.88
C GLY A 182 -7.68 -2.77 -18.81
N ARG A 183 -7.32 -1.88 -17.88
CA ARG A 183 -7.86 -0.51 -17.84
C ARG A 183 -7.13 0.42 -18.80
N ARG A 184 -7.81 1.52 -19.16
CA ARG A 184 -7.23 2.58 -19.99
C ARG A 184 -5.99 3.16 -19.30
N CYS A 185 -4.88 3.23 -20.04
CA CYS A 185 -3.67 3.92 -19.59
C CYS A 185 -4.01 5.39 -19.23
N PRO A 186 -3.59 5.90 -18.05
CA PRO A 186 -3.77 7.30 -17.71
C PRO A 186 -3.15 8.21 -18.76
N ASP A 187 -3.82 9.32 -19.09
CA ASP A 187 -3.23 10.32 -19.99
C ASP A 187 -1.97 10.92 -19.32
N PHE A 188 -0.94 11.16 -20.12
CA PHE A 188 0.32 11.76 -19.66
C PHE A 188 0.78 12.85 -20.62
N GLU A 189 1.65 13.72 -20.12
CA GLU A 189 2.37 14.71 -20.91
C GLU A 189 3.87 14.65 -20.57
N LEU A 190 4.69 14.51 -21.60
CA LEU A 190 6.15 14.38 -21.48
C LEU A 190 6.83 15.35 -22.44
N TRP A 191 8.06 15.75 -22.14
CA TRP A 191 8.89 16.53 -23.05
C TRP A 191 10.01 15.66 -23.61
N SER A 192 10.15 15.62 -24.93
CA SER A 192 11.26 14.94 -25.59
C SER A 192 12.58 15.71 -25.38
N THR A 193 13.70 15.05 -25.70
CA THR A 193 15.03 15.68 -25.72
C THR A 193 15.15 16.84 -26.73
N SER A 194 14.26 16.89 -27.73
CA SER A 194 14.16 18.00 -28.68
C SER A 194 13.20 19.12 -28.24
N GLY A 195 12.62 19.04 -27.04
CA GLY A 195 11.66 20.01 -26.53
C GLY A 195 10.25 19.87 -27.13
N LYS A 196 9.93 18.75 -27.78
CA LYS A 196 8.57 18.47 -28.25
C LYS A 196 7.73 17.92 -27.10
N LYS A 197 6.54 18.50 -26.88
CA LYS A 197 5.53 17.93 -25.99
C LYS A 197 4.93 16.66 -26.61
N LEU A 198 4.88 15.58 -25.85
CA LEU A 198 4.35 14.27 -26.21
C LEU A 198 3.21 13.91 -25.25
N THR A 199 2.16 13.32 -25.78
CA THR A 199 0.96 12.91 -25.06
C THR A 199 0.63 11.45 -25.35
N LEU A 200 -0.20 10.81 -24.52
CA LEU A 200 -0.67 9.45 -24.80
C LEU A 200 -1.35 9.34 -26.19
N SER A 201 -2.11 10.37 -26.60
CA SER A 201 -2.80 10.39 -27.90
C SER A 201 -1.85 10.35 -29.11
N ASP A 202 -0.62 10.85 -28.98
CA ASP A 202 0.37 10.79 -30.07
C ASP A 202 0.78 9.36 -30.43
N TYR A 203 0.51 8.39 -29.55
CA TYR A 203 0.82 6.97 -29.70
C TYR A 203 -0.41 6.11 -30.01
N LYS A 204 -1.58 6.70 -30.27
CA LYS A 204 -2.81 5.95 -30.56
C LYS A 204 -2.61 4.99 -31.75
N GLY A 205 -3.02 3.74 -31.56
CA GLY A 205 -2.89 2.69 -32.57
C GLY A 205 -1.50 2.05 -32.67
N LYS A 206 -0.59 2.37 -31.73
CA LYS A 206 0.74 1.77 -31.62
C LYS A 206 0.88 1.09 -30.26
N TYR A 207 1.76 0.09 -30.20
CA TYR A 207 2.27 -0.39 -28.91
C TYR A 207 3.23 0.64 -28.33
N LEU A 208 3.04 0.96 -27.06
CA LEU A 208 3.87 1.90 -26.31
C LEU A 208 4.45 1.17 -25.10
N LEU A 209 5.78 1.13 -25.01
CA LEU A 209 6.50 0.71 -23.83
C LEU A 209 6.95 1.97 -23.08
N LEU A 210 6.51 2.12 -21.83
CA LEU A 210 6.96 3.20 -20.96
C LEU A 210 8.06 2.66 -20.05
N ASP A 211 9.25 3.21 -20.21
CA ASP A 211 10.40 2.96 -19.34
C ASP A 211 10.61 4.18 -18.43
N VAL A 212 10.33 4.02 -17.14
CA VAL A 212 10.39 5.09 -16.14
C VAL A 212 11.62 4.87 -15.27
N TRP A 213 12.59 5.78 -15.39
CA TRP A 213 13.86 5.74 -14.66
C TRP A 213 14.22 7.13 -14.15
N SER A 214 15.19 7.19 -13.23
CA SER A 214 15.72 8.43 -12.67
C SER A 214 17.24 8.36 -12.63
N MET A 215 17.90 9.50 -12.83
CA MET A 215 19.31 9.67 -12.43
C MET A 215 19.31 10.19 -11.01
N THR A 216 19.86 9.39 -10.08
CA THR A 216 20.16 9.82 -8.70
C THR A 216 21.51 10.51 -8.61
#